data_AF-A0A927X0N3-F1
#
_entry.id   AF-A0A927X0N3-F1
#
_cell.length_a   1.000
_cell.length_b   1.000
_cell.length_c   1.000
_cell.angle_alpha   90.00
_cell.angle_beta   90.00
_cell.angle_gamma   90.00
#
_symmetry.space_group_name_H-M   'P 1'
#
loop_
_entity.id
_entity.type
_entity.pdbx_description
1 polymer ?
#
loop_
_entity_poly.entity_id
_entity_poly.type
_entity_poly.pdbx_seq_one_letter_code
_entity_poly.pdbx_strand_id
1 'polypeptide(L)'
;MKKTVILTILLTMLMTCVVNLFDITGFETEAATITTAEVKLNMDKITRVFGSNRYATSLAISETYRNVASRDKLDTVILANGANFADALAGSALADAFSSPILIINDNNASKIRDYIYENVISGGRIYILGGTAAVSEKSEKMFGDYNVIRLAGDTRFETNLKILEEAHVPHDVLLVATGNNFADSLSASAVGLPILLVGDKLKDDQLAMLEEEPFEKIYILGGEKAVSSEIEAELGNYGGSVKRIAGNNRFETSVKIADKFFENPEMAVLAYSGDFPDGLCGGPLAGINGAPVLLCKSDYYPEAKAYLKENGIKKGLVLGGAARLTDACVRDIFGVEDSYVLDNVRKSFFYTDEEIRTIEDNLPDDLRPYYGMMKEFRELPLLLVESGFKSELLGRYVLAMRNRGKSASEAIEMVNANKDYIPFENLNLTEYYNDYENCPDPSSYTALVSKKSYIGTYAPTDLVTIPSNYRGNYQPLRRRAFQAFKEMSDAAVAAGYNRIICYSNYRPYAEQAAIYNDNVRMYGVRATDNFSARPGFSEHQTGLTSDIAESGSSYHYFNSYKGYQWVMDNAHKYGLILRYPKGKEYITGYDYEWWHFRYVGVEPATIMYKFKWTFDEYKLIFD
;
A
#
# COMPACT_ATOMS: atom_id res chain seq x y z
N MET A 1 48.95 -54.08 16.03
CA MET A 1 49.10 -53.41 14.72
C MET A 1 47.71 -53.10 14.17
N LYS A 2 47.41 -51.80 14.00
CA LYS A 2 46.23 -51.20 13.34
C LYS A 2 44.83 -51.54 13.90
N LYS A 3 44.44 -50.88 15.01
CA LYS A 3 43.07 -50.39 15.34
C LYS A 3 43.01 -49.82 16.78
N THR A 4 43.79 -48.79 17.11
CA THR A 4 43.64 -48.04 18.40
C THR A 4 44.21 -46.61 18.37
N VAL A 5 44.46 -45.99 17.20
CA VAL A 5 45.12 -44.65 17.13
C VAL A 5 44.30 -43.61 16.34
N ILE A 6 43.03 -43.86 15.98
CA ILE A 6 42.17 -42.85 15.30
C ILE A 6 40.85 -42.65 16.09
N LEU A 7 40.94 -42.60 17.42
CA LEU A 7 39.83 -42.13 18.27
C LEU A 7 40.30 -41.12 19.34
N THR A 8 41.56 -40.67 19.26
CA THR A 8 42.17 -39.75 20.24
C THR A 8 42.52 -38.37 19.62
N ILE A 9 42.16 -38.12 18.35
CA ILE A 9 42.36 -36.80 17.70
C ILE A 9 41.02 -36.09 17.39
N LEU A 10 39.87 -36.75 17.49
CA LEU A 10 38.57 -36.09 17.25
C LEU A 10 37.87 -35.56 18.52
N LEU A 11 38.44 -35.77 19.71
CA LEU A 11 37.85 -35.34 20.99
C LEU A 11 38.53 -34.10 21.61
N THR A 12 39.48 -33.46 20.92
CA THR A 12 40.22 -32.28 21.41
C THR A 12 40.01 -30.99 20.60
N MET A 13 39.10 -30.95 19.61
CA MET A 13 38.71 -29.70 18.91
C MET A 13 37.27 -29.24 19.19
N LEU A 14 36.60 -29.81 20.18
CA LEU A 14 35.21 -29.44 20.56
C LEU A 14 35.07 -29.02 22.03
N MET A 15 36.14 -28.45 22.59
CA MET A 15 36.19 -28.01 23.99
C MET A 15 36.93 -26.68 24.14
N THR A 16 36.44 -25.65 23.43
CA THR A 16 36.67 -24.23 23.72
C THR A 16 35.53 -23.42 23.14
N CYS A 17 34.43 -23.32 23.91
CA CYS A 17 33.49 -22.19 24.00
C CYS A 17 32.17 -22.64 24.67
N VAL A 18 32.25 -23.23 25.86
CA VAL A 18 31.11 -23.34 26.79
C VAL A 18 31.63 -23.07 28.20
N VAL A 19 31.73 -21.78 28.54
CA VAL A 19 31.91 -21.19 29.87
C VAL A 19 31.33 -19.77 29.68
N ASN A 20 30.16 -19.34 30.17
CA ASN A 20 29.54 -19.49 31.47
C ASN A 20 28.00 -19.41 31.33
N LEU A 21 27.30 -20.30 32.03
CA LEU A 21 25.92 -20.09 32.50
C LEU A 21 25.99 -20.30 34.02
N PHE A 22 25.60 -19.29 34.81
CA PHE A 22 24.64 -19.37 35.92
C PHE A 22 24.53 -18.01 36.63
N ASP A 23 23.35 -17.81 37.24
CA ASP A 23 22.76 -16.62 37.87
C ASP A 23 22.29 -15.55 36.86
N ILE A 24 21.00 -15.25 36.70
CA ILE A 24 20.11 -14.72 37.75
C ILE A 24 18.65 -15.11 37.50
N THR A 25 17.94 -15.31 38.60
CA THR A 25 16.51 -15.54 38.77
C THR A 25 15.68 -14.30 38.42
N GLY A 26 14.61 -14.47 37.64
CA GLY A 26 13.65 -13.40 37.35
C GLY A 26 12.72 -13.73 36.18
N PHE A 27 11.70 -14.56 36.43
CA PHE A 27 10.56 -14.69 35.52
C PHE A 27 9.62 -13.49 35.77
N GLU A 28 9.81 -12.41 35.03
CA GLU A 28 8.74 -11.45 34.75
C GLU A 28 8.28 -11.65 33.31
N THR A 29 6.96 -11.67 33.16
CA THR A 29 6.23 -11.83 31.90
C THR A 29 6.42 -10.59 31.03
N GLU A 30 7.24 -10.66 29.99
CA GLU A 30 7.26 -9.63 28.96
C GLU A 30 6.12 -9.86 27.97
N ALA A 31 5.23 -8.88 27.95
CA ALA A 31 4.16 -8.73 26.98
C ALA A 31 4.73 -8.69 25.56
N ALA A 32 4.10 -9.44 24.66
CA ALA A 32 4.34 -9.35 23.24
C ALA A 32 4.06 -7.91 22.75
N THR A 33 5.12 -7.13 22.52
CA THR A 33 5.05 -5.86 21.82
C THR A 33 4.71 -6.11 20.36
N ILE A 34 3.49 -5.74 19.99
CA ILE A 34 3.02 -5.68 18.62
C ILE A 34 3.73 -4.49 17.95
N THR A 35 4.87 -4.73 17.32
CA THR A 35 5.48 -3.76 16.39
C THR A 35 4.82 -3.90 15.02
N THR A 36 3.69 -3.20 14.81
CA THR A 36 3.18 -2.93 13.46
C THR A 36 3.74 -1.59 12.97
N ALA A 37 4.93 -1.63 12.41
CA ALA A 37 5.45 -0.61 11.50
C ALA A 37 6.05 -1.36 10.29
N GLU A 38 5.22 -1.63 9.29
CA GLU A 38 5.67 -2.21 8.03
C GLU A 38 6.39 -1.12 7.19
N VAL A 39 7.54 -1.50 6.62
CA VAL A 39 8.36 -0.83 5.59
C VAL A 39 8.78 0.63 5.84
N LYS A 40 9.87 0.83 6.59
CA LYS A 40 10.64 2.08 6.57
C LYS A 40 11.43 2.19 5.26
N LEU A 41 10.95 3.01 4.32
CA LEU A 41 11.85 3.69 3.39
C LEU A 41 12.76 4.59 4.23
N ASN A 42 14.03 4.22 4.37
CA ASN A 42 15.08 5.11 4.82
C ASN A 42 16.10 5.22 3.70
N MET A 43 15.87 6.16 2.80
CA MET A 43 16.97 6.73 2.02
C MET A 43 17.55 7.80 2.95
N ASP A 44 18.86 7.87 3.19
CA ASP A 44 19.50 8.61 4.31
C ASP A 44 18.98 10.04 4.64
N LYS A 45 18.18 10.67 3.76
CA LYS A 45 17.55 11.99 3.95
C LYS A 45 16.04 12.04 3.69
N ILE A 46 15.38 10.95 3.28
CA ILE A 46 13.96 10.90 2.96
C ILE A 46 13.28 9.85 3.85
N THR A 47 12.31 10.28 4.65
CA THR A 47 11.56 9.40 5.55
C THR A 47 10.08 9.36 5.17
N ARG A 48 9.54 8.15 5.00
CA ARG A 48 8.08 7.97 4.84
C ARG A 48 7.42 7.77 6.20
N VAL A 49 6.36 8.54 6.46
CA VAL A 49 5.54 8.47 7.68
C VAL A 49 4.13 8.01 7.31
N PHE A 50 3.77 6.79 7.71
CA PHE A 50 2.49 6.18 7.33
C PHE A 50 2.07 5.07 8.30
N GLY A 51 0.80 4.70 8.24
CA GLY A 51 0.27 3.48 8.83
C GLY A 51 -0.68 2.74 7.88
N SER A 52 -1.26 1.64 8.37
CA SER A 52 -2.18 0.79 7.58
C SER A 52 -3.48 1.48 7.15
N ASN A 53 -3.80 2.64 7.73
CA ASN A 53 -4.93 3.50 7.40
C ASN A 53 -4.66 4.92 7.91
N ARG A 54 -5.55 5.88 7.59
CA ARG A 54 -5.43 7.29 7.98
C ARG A 54 -5.25 7.54 9.48
N TYR A 55 -5.87 6.71 10.32
CA TYR A 55 -5.77 6.83 11.77
C TYR A 55 -4.39 6.41 12.24
N ALA A 56 -3.89 5.27 11.74
CA ALA A 56 -2.53 4.81 12.02
C ALA A 56 -1.47 5.80 11.47
N THR A 57 -1.71 6.40 10.30
CA THR A 57 -0.84 7.47 9.78
C THR A 57 -0.81 8.68 10.71
N SER A 58 -1.95 9.12 11.24
CA SER A 58 -1.98 10.25 12.19
C SER A 58 -1.16 9.99 13.47
N LEU A 59 -1.19 8.75 13.98
CA LEU A 59 -0.36 8.34 15.12
C LEU A 59 1.13 8.36 14.78
N ALA A 60 1.53 7.84 13.61
CA ALA A 60 2.91 7.86 13.15
C ALA A 60 3.42 9.30 12.93
N ILE A 61 2.56 10.19 12.42
CA ILE A 61 2.86 11.63 12.28
C ILE A 61 3.08 12.26 13.65
N SER A 62 2.20 12.00 14.63
CA SER A 62 2.33 12.53 15.99
C SER A 62 3.60 12.02 16.70
N GLU A 63 3.95 10.75 16.52
CA GLU A 63 5.22 10.20 17.03
C GLU A 63 6.43 10.89 16.38
N THR A 64 6.41 11.07 15.06
CA THR A 64 7.47 11.79 14.34
C THR A 64 7.56 13.24 14.80
N TYR A 65 6.42 13.90 15.01
CA TYR A 65 6.34 15.26 15.53
C TYR A 65 7.03 15.37 16.89
N ARG A 66 6.71 14.49 17.85
CA ARG A 66 7.36 14.47 19.16
C ARG A 66 8.88 14.32 19.07
N ASN A 67 9.32 13.41 18.19
CA ASN A 67 10.75 13.17 17.99
C ASN A 67 11.45 14.42 17.44
N VAL A 68 10.86 15.12 16.48
CA VAL A 68 11.39 16.39 15.96
C VAL A 68 11.35 17.47 17.03
N ALA A 69 10.27 17.55 17.81
CA ALA A 69 10.12 18.47 18.93
C ALA A 69 11.05 18.14 20.12
N SER A 70 11.77 17.00 20.07
CA SER A 70 12.61 16.50 21.16
C SER A 70 11.85 16.39 22.50
N ARG A 71 10.59 15.96 22.46
CA ARG A 71 9.73 15.81 23.63
C ARG A 71 9.44 14.35 23.92
N ASP A 72 9.69 13.93 25.16
CA ASP A 72 9.27 12.61 25.66
C ASP A 72 7.74 12.51 25.72
N LYS A 73 7.08 13.53 26.26
CA LYS A 73 5.61 13.65 26.24
C LYS A 73 5.17 15.02 25.75
N LEU A 74 3.98 15.06 25.15
CA LEU A 74 3.30 16.28 24.72
C LEU A 74 2.52 16.91 25.88
N ASP A 75 2.43 18.23 25.88
CA ASP A 75 1.57 18.98 26.82
C ASP A 75 0.13 19.08 26.30
N THR A 76 -0.01 19.16 24.98
CA THR A 76 -1.28 19.34 24.26
C THR A 76 -1.37 18.37 23.09
N VAL A 77 -2.58 17.91 22.79
CA VAL A 77 -2.91 17.22 21.53
C VAL A 77 -4.23 17.76 20.98
N ILE A 78 -4.35 17.81 19.65
CA ILE A 78 -5.56 18.27 18.96
C ILE A 78 -6.22 17.07 18.27
N LEU A 79 -7.52 16.90 18.47
CA LEU A 79 -8.33 15.84 17.91
C LEU A 79 -9.30 16.40 16.87
N ALA A 80 -9.29 15.83 15.67
CA ALA A 80 -10.20 16.18 14.59
C ALA A 80 -10.83 14.93 13.93
N ASN A 81 -11.97 15.10 13.27
CA ASN A 81 -12.64 14.03 12.56
C ASN A 81 -11.89 13.66 11.25
N GLY A 82 -11.77 12.36 10.98
CA GLY A 82 -11.06 11.81 9.81
C GLY A 82 -11.81 11.76 8.49
N ALA A 83 -13.06 12.20 8.46
CA ALA A 83 -13.97 12.15 7.32
C ALA A 83 -14.42 13.54 6.84
N ASN A 84 -14.35 14.58 7.69
CA ASN A 84 -14.66 15.96 7.34
C ASN A 84 -13.57 16.90 7.86
N PHE A 85 -12.85 17.53 6.94
CA PHE A 85 -11.48 18.00 7.15
C PHE A 85 -11.32 19.50 7.39
N ALA A 86 -12.39 20.28 7.26
CA ALA A 86 -12.37 21.73 7.41
C ALA A 86 -11.75 22.13 8.76
N ASP A 87 -12.21 21.46 9.82
CA ASP A 87 -11.82 21.75 11.20
C ASP A 87 -10.33 21.40 11.42
N ALA A 88 -9.81 20.36 10.77
CA ALA A 88 -8.41 19.98 10.85
C ALA A 88 -7.49 21.00 10.15
N LEU A 89 -7.92 21.57 9.02
CA LEU A 89 -7.17 22.64 8.35
C LEU A 89 -7.14 23.90 9.23
N ALA A 90 -8.29 24.32 9.76
CA ALA A 90 -8.35 25.44 10.70
C ALA A 90 -7.48 25.20 11.95
N GLY A 91 -7.44 23.95 12.41
CA GLY A 91 -6.64 23.53 13.55
C GLY A 91 -5.13 23.65 13.39
N SER A 92 -4.59 23.95 12.21
CA SER A 92 -3.15 24.09 12.02
C SER A 92 -2.56 25.29 12.77
N ALA A 93 -3.28 26.41 12.84
CA ALA A 93 -2.85 27.58 13.61
C ALA A 93 -2.84 27.26 15.12
N LEU A 94 -3.87 26.54 15.59
CA LEU A 94 -3.94 26.06 16.98
C LEU A 94 -2.81 25.07 17.29
N ALA A 95 -2.49 24.18 16.35
CA ALA A 95 -1.40 23.23 16.46
C ALA A 95 -0.04 23.92 16.59
N ASP A 96 0.18 24.99 15.82
CA ASP A 96 1.38 25.82 15.92
C ASP A 96 1.45 26.54 17.28
N ALA A 97 0.37 27.24 17.65
CA ALA A 97 0.25 28.00 18.91
C ALA A 97 0.58 27.16 20.16
N PHE A 98 0.17 25.89 20.15
CA PHE A 98 0.36 24.97 21.28
C PHE A 98 1.49 23.97 21.07
N SER A 99 2.29 24.08 20.00
CA SER A 99 3.34 23.12 19.64
C SER A 99 2.86 21.66 19.74
N SER A 100 1.74 21.40 19.07
CA SER A 100 0.96 20.18 19.22
C SER A 100 0.71 19.51 17.86
N PRO A 101 0.73 18.17 17.78
CA PRO A 101 0.25 17.46 16.60
C PRO A 101 -1.28 17.45 16.53
N ILE A 102 -1.81 17.12 15.35
CA ILE A 102 -3.23 16.82 15.11
C ILE A 102 -3.38 15.32 14.92
N LEU A 103 -4.26 14.70 15.71
CA LEU A 103 -4.66 13.30 15.61
C LEU A 103 -6.06 13.18 15.03
N ILE A 104 -6.28 12.09 14.30
CA ILE A 104 -7.58 11.78 13.71
C ILE A 104 -8.34 10.79 14.60
N ILE A 105 -9.58 11.13 14.95
CA ILE A 105 -10.45 10.31 15.80
C ILE A 105 -11.83 10.04 15.17
N ASN A 106 -12.37 8.86 15.47
CA ASN A 106 -13.77 8.47 15.33
C ASN A 106 -14.10 7.41 16.41
N ASP A 107 -15.35 6.98 16.48
CA ASP A 107 -15.79 6.01 17.48
C ASP A 107 -15.13 4.62 17.37
N ASN A 108 -14.62 4.25 16.19
CA ASN A 108 -13.98 2.96 15.95
C ASN A 108 -12.52 2.93 16.42
N ASN A 109 -11.82 4.06 16.39
CA ASN A 109 -10.42 4.16 16.80
C ASN A 109 -10.20 4.91 18.12
N ALA A 110 -11.24 5.49 18.73
CA ALA A 110 -11.13 6.30 19.95
C ALA A 110 -10.32 5.62 21.07
N SER A 111 -10.51 4.32 21.30
CA SER A 111 -9.72 3.58 22.29
C SER A 111 -8.22 3.61 22.00
N LYS A 112 -7.82 3.45 20.73
CA LYS A 112 -6.41 3.51 20.34
C LYS A 112 -5.82 4.91 20.48
N ILE A 113 -6.60 5.95 20.19
CA ILE A 113 -6.19 7.34 20.40
C ILE A 113 -6.02 7.62 21.90
N ARG A 114 -6.93 7.13 22.74
CA ARG A 114 -6.81 7.20 24.20
C ARG A 114 -5.54 6.54 24.71
N ASP A 115 -5.28 5.31 24.29
CA ASP A 115 -4.10 4.57 24.74
C ASP A 115 -2.81 5.34 24.34
N TYR A 116 -2.76 5.84 23.10
CA TYR A 116 -1.67 6.72 22.67
C TYR A 116 -1.53 7.98 23.54
N ILE A 117 -2.64 8.66 23.86
CA ILE A 117 -2.61 9.88 24.68
C ILE A 117 -2.12 9.59 26.10
N TYR A 118 -2.55 8.49 26.72
CA TYR A 118 -2.10 8.09 28.06
C TYR A 118 -0.60 7.82 28.11
N GLU A 119 -0.07 7.22 27.06
CA GLU A 119 1.36 6.93 26.95
C GLU A 119 2.17 8.21 26.66
N ASN A 120 1.66 9.09 25.80
CA ASN A 120 2.49 10.08 25.09
C ASN A 120 2.14 11.55 25.41
N VAL A 121 1.09 11.82 26.18
CA VAL A 121 0.71 13.14 26.68
C VAL A 121 0.87 13.15 28.20
N ILE A 122 1.36 14.26 28.76
CA ILE A 122 1.51 14.41 30.22
C ILE A 122 0.17 14.18 30.93
N SER A 123 0.21 13.60 32.13
CA SER A 123 -1.01 13.39 32.93
C SER A 123 -1.70 14.73 33.20
N GLY A 124 -3.00 14.82 32.93
CA GLY A 124 -3.75 16.08 33.05
C GLY A 124 -3.43 17.10 31.95
N GLY A 125 -2.71 16.70 30.89
CA GLY A 125 -2.43 17.52 29.73
C GLY A 125 -3.70 17.97 29.00
N ARG A 126 -3.53 18.85 28.02
CA ARG A 126 -4.65 19.48 27.29
C ARG A 126 -5.04 18.67 26.06
N ILE A 127 -6.33 18.54 25.83
CA ILE A 127 -6.89 17.90 24.63
C ILE A 127 -7.89 18.86 24.02
N TYR A 128 -7.56 19.38 22.83
CA TYR A 128 -8.54 20.12 22.05
C TYR A 128 -9.34 19.17 21.16
N ILE A 129 -10.66 19.29 21.16
CA ILE A 129 -11.54 18.59 20.22
C ILE A 129 -12.10 19.62 19.25
N LEU A 130 -11.84 19.44 17.96
CA LEU A 130 -12.33 20.33 16.92
C LEU A 130 -13.65 19.81 16.34
N GLY A 131 -14.66 20.68 16.32
CA GLY A 131 -16.00 20.40 15.80
C GLY A 131 -16.98 19.86 16.84
N GLY A 132 -18.26 19.90 16.47
CA GLY A 132 -19.37 19.47 17.34
C GLY A 132 -19.42 17.96 17.60
N THR A 133 -20.44 17.52 18.33
CA THR A 133 -20.63 16.09 18.71
C THR A 133 -20.89 15.18 17.51
N ALA A 134 -21.32 15.73 16.37
CA ALA A 134 -21.42 15.00 15.10
C ALA A 134 -20.05 14.70 14.49
N ALA A 135 -19.03 15.52 14.76
CA ALA A 135 -17.67 15.31 14.30
C ALA A 135 -16.90 14.36 15.22
N VAL A 136 -16.90 14.65 16.53
CA VAL A 136 -16.31 13.78 17.55
C VAL A 136 -17.36 13.54 18.62
N SER A 137 -17.84 12.31 18.77
CA SER A 137 -18.96 12.01 19.66
C SER A 137 -18.66 12.30 21.13
N GLU A 138 -19.69 12.58 21.93
CA GLU A 138 -19.54 12.67 23.39
C GLU A 138 -19.00 11.37 24.00
N LYS A 139 -19.32 10.22 23.38
CA LYS A 139 -18.82 8.92 23.82
C LYS A 139 -17.30 8.87 23.71
N SER A 140 -16.75 9.35 22.60
CA SER A 140 -15.31 9.44 22.40
C SER A 140 -14.66 10.49 23.31
N GLU A 141 -15.28 11.66 23.47
CA GLU A 141 -14.81 12.72 24.39
C GLU A 141 -14.71 12.23 25.84
N LYS A 142 -15.73 11.52 26.34
CA LYS A 142 -15.78 10.99 27.71
C LYS A 142 -14.65 10.00 28.02
N MET A 143 -13.96 9.46 27.00
CA MET A 143 -12.80 8.57 27.22
C MET A 143 -11.58 9.31 27.77
N PHE A 144 -11.57 10.64 27.72
CA PHE A 144 -10.44 11.47 28.14
C PHE A 144 -10.72 12.27 29.42
N GLY A 145 -11.65 11.80 30.28
CA GLY A 145 -12.11 12.55 31.46
C GLY A 145 -11.03 12.91 32.50
N ASP A 146 -9.87 12.25 32.46
CA ASP A 146 -8.71 12.53 33.34
C ASP A 146 -7.79 13.64 32.78
N TYR A 147 -8.14 14.22 31.63
CA TYR A 147 -7.38 15.27 30.94
C TYR A 147 -8.18 16.58 30.89
N ASN A 148 -7.51 17.69 30.62
CA ASN A 148 -8.17 18.97 30.39
C ASN A 148 -8.70 19.01 28.95
N VAL A 149 -9.94 18.55 28.76
CA VAL A 149 -10.59 18.49 27.44
C VAL A 149 -11.34 19.80 27.14
N ILE A 150 -11.02 20.42 26.01
CA ILE A 150 -11.64 21.65 25.53
C ILE A 150 -12.20 21.40 24.14
N ARG A 151 -13.52 21.50 23.98
CA ARG A 151 -14.18 21.38 22.68
C ARG A 151 -14.39 22.74 22.03
N LEU A 152 -13.82 22.93 20.85
CA LEU A 152 -14.01 24.11 20.01
C LEU A 152 -15.00 23.77 18.90
N ALA A 153 -16.25 24.23 19.02
CA ALA A 153 -17.33 23.86 18.12
C ALA A 153 -18.38 24.97 17.99
N GLY A 154 -18.75 25.30 16.75
CA GLY A 154 -19.93 26.09 16.42
C GLY A 154 -20.99 25.25 15.69
N ASP A 155 -22.12 25.86 15.34
CA ASP A 155 -23.18 25.20 14.57
C ASP A 155 -22.74 24.96 13.12
N THR A 156 -21.79 25.76 12.64
CA THR A 156 -21.17 25.61 11.32
C THR A 156 -19.65 25.44 11.42
N ARG A 157 -19.04 25.02 10.30
CA ARG A 157 -17.57 24.96 10.17
C ARG A 157 -16.90 26.33 10.25
N PHE A 158 -17.64 27.39 9.90
CA PHE A 158 -17.17 28.77 9.92
C PHE A 158 -17.12 29.28 11.37
N GLU A 159 -18.17 29.04 12.15
CA GLU A 159 -18.18 29.35 13.59
C GLU A 159 -17.17 28.50 14.37
N THR A 160 -17.03 27.21 14.01
CA THR A 160 -15.98 26.35 14.58
C THR A 160 -14.60 26.92 14.30
N ASN A 161 -14.37 27.38 13.07
CA ASN A 161 -13.12 28.03 12.70
C ASN A 161 -12.87 29.31 13.50
N LEU A 162 -13.86 30.17 13.72
CA LEU A 162 -13.70 31.37 14.56
C LEU A 162 -13.32 31.02 16.00
N LYS A 163 -13.94 30.00 16.61
CA LYS A 163 -13.55 29.52 17.96
C LYS A 163 -12.13 28.96 18.01
N ILE A 164 -11.67 28.34 16.93
CA ILE A 164 -10.28 27.87 16.81
C ILE A 164 -9.32 29.06 16.75
N LEU A 165 -9.65 30.09 15.98
CA LEU A 165 -8.84 31.30 15.86
C LEU A 165 -8.78 32.06 17.18
N GLU A 166 -9.92 32.23 17.85
CA GLU A 166 -10.01 32.83 19.18
C GLU A 166 -9.14 32.05 20.18
N GLU A 167 -9.28 30.73 20.26
CA GLU A 167 -8.49 29.92 21.21
C GLU A 167 -6.99 29.87 20.90
N ALA A 168 -6.61 29.93 19.62
CA ALA A 168 -5.20 29.96 19.25
C ALA A 168 -4.50 31.22 19.80
N HIS A 169 -5.24 32.33 20.02
CA HIS A 169 -4.75 33.58 20.61
C HIS A 169 -3.43 34.06 20.02
N VAL A 170 -3.19 33.85 18.72
CA VAL A 170 -1.91 34.22 18.12
C VAL A 170 -2.06 35.58 17.42
N PRO A 171 -1.51 36.67 17.99
CA PRO A 171 -1.51 37.96 17.32
C PRO A 171 -0.62 37.85 16.08
N HIS A 172 -1.23 37.97 14.90
CA HIS A 172 -0.53 37.99 13.64
C HIS A 172 -0.95 39.18 12.81
N ASP A 173 0.04 39.80 12.17
CA ASP A 173 -0.19 40.82 11.15
C ASP A 173 -0.71 40.20 9.83
N VAL A 174 -0.78 38.87 9.75
CA VAL A 174 -1.09 38.13 8.53
C VAL A 174 -2.23 37.15 8.76
N LEU A 175 -3.28 37.28 7.95
CA LEU A 175 -4.38 36.33 7.86
C LEU A 175 -4.30 35.54 6.55
N LEU A 176 -4.46 34.23 6.63
CA LEU A 176 -4.71 33.38 5.46
C LEU A 176 -6.22 33.19 5.30
N VAL A 177 -6.71 33.25 4.06
CA VAL A 177 -8.13 33.02 3.75
C VAL A 177 -8.23 31.85 2.79
N ALA A 178 -9.02 30.85 3.15
CA ALA A 178 -9.23 29.64 2.35
C ALA A 178 -10.71 29.28 2.27
N THR A 179 -11.08 28.52 1.24
CA THR A 179 -12.46 28.03 1.14
C THR A 179 -12.77 27.01 2.24
N GLY A 180 -13.95 27.16 2.83
CA GLY A 180 -14.51 26.17 3.74
C GLY A 180 -15.11 24.95 3.04
N ASN A 181 -15.17 24.91 1.70
CA ASN A 181 -15.92 23.88 0.96
C ASN A 181 -15.03 22.80 0.33
N ASN A 182 -13.90 23.16 -0.30
CA ASN A 182 -12.99 22.22 -0.99
C ASN A 182 -11.51 22.62 -0.81
N PHE A 183 -10.79 21.91 0.05
CA PHE A 183 -9.52 22.36 0.64
C PHE A 183 -8.25 22.04 -0.16
N ALA A 184 -8.39 21.57 -1.40
CA ALA A 184 -7.25 21.06 -2.15
C ALA A 184 -6.14 22.11 -2.35
N ASP A 185 -6.52 23.38 -2.49
CA ASP A 185 -5.61 24.49 -2.77
C ASP A 185 -4.98 25.08 -1.50
N SER A 186 -5.58 24.85 -0.33
CA SER A 186 -5.15 25.41 0.95
C SER A 186 -4.49 24.39 1.87
N LEU A 187 -4.50 23.11 1.53
CA LEU A 187 -3.88 22.06 2.35
C LEU A 187 -2.41 22.37 2.68
N SER A 188 -1.64 22.84 1.71
CA SER A 188 -0.23 23.18 1.90
C SER A 188 -0.01 24.34 2.86
N ALA A 189 -1.02 25.17 3.10
CA ALA A 189 -0.95 26.25 4.07
C ALA A 189 -1.01 25.77 5.54
N SER A 190 -1.41 24.52 5.78
CA SER A 190 -1.37 23.93 7.13
C SER A 190 0.04 23.86 7.72
N ALA A 191 1.09 23.94 6.89
CA ALA A 191 2.48 24.00 7.33
C ALA A 191 2.96 25.41 7.70
N VAL A 192 2.19 26.45 7.36
CA VAL A 192 2.61 27.85 7.50
C VAL A 192 2.47 28.34 8.94
N GLY A 193 1.58 27.74 9.73
CA GLY A 193 1.37 28.09 11.15
C GLY A 193 0.60 29.39 11.38
N LEU A 194 0.16 30.09 10.32
CA LEU A 194 -0.62 31.32 10.43
C LEU A 194 -2.14 31.07 10.57
N PRO A 195 -2.91 32.02 11.11
CA PRO A 195 -4.36 32.00 11.17
C PRO A 195 -4.98 31.75 9.80
N ILE A 196 -5.91 30.80 9.72
CA ILE A 196 -6.65 30.49 8.49
C ILE A 196 -8.13 30.77 8.74
N LEU A 197 -8.67 31.81 8.14
CA LEU A 197 -10.11 32.05 8.07
C LEU A 197 -10.72 31.24 6.93
N LEU A 198 -11.68 30.38 7.25
CA LEU A 198 -12.46 29.62 6.29
C LEU A 198 -13.66 30.42 5.82
N VAL A 199 -13.83 30.57 4.51
CA VAL A 199 -14.94 31.34 3.92
C VAL A 199 -15.84 30.49 3.03
N GLY A 200 -17.13 30.79 3.02
CA GLY A 200 -18.12 30.17 2.13
C GLY A 200 -18.29 30.98 0.85
N ASP A 201 -19.53 31.05 0.35
CA ASP A 201 -19.87 31.88 -0.83
C ASP A 201 -20.00 33.38 -0.49
N LYS A 202 -20.00 33.71 0.81
CA LYS A 202 -20.00 35.08 1.36
C LYS A 202 -19.40 35.08 2.76
N LEU A 203 -18.83 36.21 3.18
CA LEU A 203 -18.47 36.44 4.57
C LEU A 203 -19.73 36.48 5.45
N LYS A 204 -19.59 36.02 6.68
CA LYS A 204 -20.66 36.00 7.70
C LYS A 204 -20.44 37.14 8.69
N ASP A 205 -21.52 37.57 9.35
CA ASP A 205 -21.50 38.72 10.26
C ASP A 205 -20.48 38.55 11.40
N ASP A 206 -20.32 37.32 11.92
CA ASP A 206 -19.32 36.97 12.93
C ASP A 206 -17.88 37.02 12.40
N GLN A 207 -17.67 36.65 11.13
CA GLN A 207 -16.38 36.78 10.46
C GLN A 207 -16.02 38.24 10.19
N LEU A 208 -17.01 39.06 9.81
CA LEU A 208 -16.84 40.50 9.63
C LEU A 208 -16.51 41.17 10.97
N ALA A 209 -17.20 40.79 12.05
CA ALA A 209 -16.89 41.30 13.39
C ALA A 209 -15.45 40.98 13.82
N MET A 210 -14.98 39.75 13.61
CA MET A 210 -13.58 39.38 13.90
C MET A 210 -12.59 40.23 13.09
N LEU A 211 -12.86 40.41 11.80
CA LEU A 211 -12.06 41.23 10.89
C LEU A 211 -12.06 42.73 11.27
N GLU A 212 -13.10 43.23 11.94
CA GLU A 212 -13.19 44.59 12.47
C GLU A 212 -12.42 44.77 13.79
N GLU A 213 -12.44 43.76 14.65
CA GLU A 213 -11.77 43.76 15.94
C GLU A 213 -10.25 43.53 15.80
N GLU A 214 -9.83 42.73 14.83
CA GLU A 214 -8.42 42.37 14.58
C GLU A 214 -7.95 42.87 13.20
N PRO A 215 -7.36 44.07 13.08
CA PRO A 215 -6.90 44.57 11.80
C PRO A 215 -5.61 43.87 11.36
N PHE A 216 -5.70 42.98 10.36
CA PHE A 216 -4.55 42.31 9.76
C PHE A 216 -3.82 43.23 8.76
N GLU A 217 -2.49 43.37 8.85
CA GLU A 217 -1.71 44.15 7.86
C GLU A 217 -1.73 43.52 6.46
N LYS A 218 -1.80 42.19 6.37
CA LYS A 218 -1.82 41.47 5.10
C LYS A 218 -2.80 40.32 5.14
N ILE A 219 -3.60 40.20 4.08
CA ILE A 219 -4.51 39.07 3.90
C ILE A 219 -4.07 38.32 2.65
N TYR A 220 -3.80 37.02 2.79
CA TYR A 220 -3.47 36.14 1.67
C TYR A 220 -4.62 35.19 1.37
N ILE A 221 -5.21 35.33 0.19
CA ILE A 221 -6.25 34.43 -0.30
C ILE A 221 -5.59 33.23 -0.96
N LEU A 222 -5.93 32.02 -0.53
CA LEU A 222 -5.36 30.77 -0.99
C LEU A 222 -6.30 30.09 -1.99
N GLY A 223 -5.83 29.91 -3.22
CA GLY A 223 -6.59 29.31 -4.31
C GLY A 223 -7.23 30.34 -5.25
N GLY A 224 -7.69 29.84 -6.40
CA GLY A 224 -8.29 30.66 -7.45
C GLY A 224 -9.68 31.20 -7.08
N GLU A 225 -10.28 31.98 -7.97
CA GLU A 225 -11.61 32.59 -7.78
C GLU A 225 -12.73 31.56 -7.56
N LYS A 226 -12.55 30.32 -8.04
CA LYS A 226 -13.50 29.22 -7.79
C LYS A 226 -13.46 28.71 -6.34
N ALA A 227 -12.37 28.93 -5.62
CA ALA A 227 -12.23 28.56 -4.22
C ALA A 227 -12.72 29.72 -3.33
N VAL A 228 -12.18 30.92 -3.55
CA VAL A 228 -12.58 32.15 -2.85
C VAL A 228 -12.87 33.20 -3.90
N SER A 229 -14.12 33.66 -3.99
CA SER A 229 -14.58 34.50 -5.09
C SER A 229 -13.94 35.89 -5.08
N SER A 230 -14.03 36.61 -6.20
CA SER A 230 -13.54 37.98 -6.31
C SER A 230 -14.39 38.97 -5.50
N GLU A 231 -15.65 38.64 -5.23
CA GLU A 231 -16.51 39.42 -4.33
C GLU A 231 -16.00 39.36 -2.89
N ILE A 232 -15.62 38.17 -2.40
CA ILE A 232 -15.00 38.02 -1.08
C ILE A 232 -13.65 38.75 -1.04
N GLU A 233 -12.84 38.65 -2.09
CA GLU A 233 -11.58 39.40 -2.19
C GLU A 233 -11.79 40.92 -2.07
N ALA A 234 -12.81 41.45 -2.75
CA ALA A 234 -13.16 42.85 -2.68
C ALA A 234 -13.66 43.26 -1.28
N GLU A 235 -14.45 42.40 -0.62
CA GLU A 235 -14.98 42.63 0.72
C GLU A 235 -13.87 42.62 1.78
N LEU A 236 -12.92 41.66 1.70
CA LEU A 236 -11.72 41.61 2.54
C LEU A 236 -10.84 42.85 2.38
N GLY A 237 -10.89 43.53 1.23
CA GLY A 237 -10.19 44.79 0.97
C GLY A 237 -10.59 45.93 1.91
N ASN A 238 -11.71 45.79 2.62
CA ASN A 238 -12.14 46.76 3.63
C ASN A 238 -11.54 46.51 5.03
N TYR A 239 -10.95 45.33 5.26
CA TYR A 239 -10.67 44.81 6.61
C TYR A 239 -9.21 44.38 6.85
N GLY A 240 -8.27 45.08 6.24
CA GLY A 240 -6.86 44.87 6.48
C GLY A 240 -6.01 45.84 5.69
N GLY A 241 -4.69 45.63 5.72
CA GLY A 241 -3.79 46.29 4.79
C GLY A 241 -3.89 45.68 3.39
N SER A 242 -2.80 45.11 2.87
CA SER A 242 -2.80 44.61 1.49
C SER A 242 -3.44 43.22 1.37
N VAL A 243 -4.45 43.06 0.51
CA VAL A 243 -5.00 41.76 0.10
C VAL A 243 -4.25 41.22 -1.12
N LYS A 244 -3.80 39.96 -1.07
CA LYS A 244 -3.10 39.30 -2.18
C LYS A 244 -3.55 37.86 -2.37
N ARG A 245 -3.84 37.48 -3.60
CA ARG A 245 -4.17 36.09 -3.94
C ARG A 245 -2.92 35.27 -4.29
N ILE A 246 -2.85 34.06 -3.76
CA ILE A 246 -1.85 33.04 -4.05
C ILE A 246 -2.58 31.85 -4.67
N ALA A 247 -2.50 31.73 -6.00
CA ALA A 247 -3.20 30.69 -6.75
C ALA A 247 -2.40 30.23 -7.97
N GLY A 248 -2.32 28.91 -8.18
CA GLY A 248 -1.85 28.29 -9.42
C GLY A 248 -3.02 27.87 -10.33
N ASN A 249 -2.70 27.33 -11.51
CA ASN A 249 -3.73 26.77 -12.40
C ASN A 249 -4.40 25.51 -11.82
N ASN A 250 -3.70 24.85 -10.90
CA ASN A 250 -4.13 23.63 -10.24
C ASN A 250 -3.62 23.60 -8.77
N ARG A 251 -4.02 22.58 -8.00
CA ARG A 251 -3.64 22.44 -6.59
C ARG A 251 -2.14 22.22 -6.37
N PHE A 252 -1.45 21.60 -7.33
CA PHE A 252 -0.01 21.31 -7.27
C PHE A 252 0.78 22.61 -7.43
N GLU A 253 0.46 23.41 -8.45
CA GLU A 253 1.03 24.75 -8.63
C GLU A 253 0.70 25.68 -7.46
N THR A 254 -0.51 25.63 -6.91
CA THR A 254 -0.87 26.43 -5.74
C THR A 254 -0.02 26.06 -4.53
N SER A 255 0.26 24.76 -4.32
CA SER A 255 1.14 24.32 -3.24
C SER A 255 2.56 24.84 -3.37
N VAL A 256 3.10 24.90 -4.60
CA VAL A 256 4.41 25.51 -4.88
C VAL A 256 4.40 27.00 -4.61
N LYS A 257 3.37 27.74 -5.05
CA LYS A 257 3.29 29.20 -4.80
C LYS A 257 3.16 29.54 -3.32
N ILE A 258 2.49 28.68 -2.54
CA ILE A 258 2.46 28.80 -1.07
C ILE A 258 3.86 28.53 -0.50
N ALA A 259 4.56 27.50 -1.00
CA ALA A 259 5.93 27.20 -0.61
C ALA A 259 6.88 28.38 -0.87
N ASP A 260 6.90 28.91 -2.10
CA ASP A 260 7.70 30.09 -2.50
C ASP A 260 7.42 31.31 -1.63
N LYS A 261 6.17 31.45 -1.17
CA LYS A 261 5.75 32.64 -0.43
C LYS A 261 6.16 32.61 1.04
N PHE A 262 6.05 31.46 1.68
CA PHE A 262 6.14 31.35 3.15
C PHE A 262 7.38 30.60 3.63
N PHE A 263 8.10 29.91 2.76
CA PHE A 263 9.27 29.12 3.12
C PHE A 263 10.50 29.60 2.33
N GLU A 264 11.33 30.40 2.98
CA GLU A 264 12.58 30.90 2.42
C GLU A 264 13.71 29.89 2.65
N ASN A 265 14.31 29.39 1.56
CA ASN A 265 15.42 28.43 1.57
C ASN A 265 15.20 27.18 2.48
N PRO A 266 14.08 26.45 2.34
CA PRO A 266 13.81 25.31 3.22
C PRO A 266 14.82 24.18 2.98
N GLU A 267 15.38 23.60 4.06
CA GLU A 267 16.32 22.48 3.96
C GLU A 267 15.65 21.17 3.52
N MET A 268 14.33 21.07 3.71
CA MET A 268 13.55 19.89 3.42
C MET A 268 12.14 20.24 2.95
N ALA A 269 11.47 19.28 2.30
CA ALA A 269 10.08 19.40 1.89
C ALA A 269 9.26 18.20 2.36
N VAL A 270 7.95 18.40 2.53
CA VAL A 270 7.01 17.33 2.86
C VAL A 270 6.13 17.04 1.65
N LEU A 271 6.11 15.80 1.19
CA LEU A 271 5.24 15.37 0.09
C LEU A 271 3.95 14.78 0.66
N ALA A 272 2.81 15.26 0.15
CA ALA A 272 1.48 14.77 0.52
C ALA A 272 0.64 14.42 -0.71
N TYR A 273 -0.17 13.35 -0.60
CA TYR A 273 -1.06 12.93 -1.68
C TYR A 273 -2.22 13.90 -1.87
N SER A 274 -2.52 14.26 -3.12
CA SER A 274 -3.49 15.32 -3.43
C SER A 274 -4.96 14.88 -3.59
N GLY A 275 -5.29 13.60 -3.38
CA GLY A 275 -6.61 13.04 -3.71
C GLY A 275 -7.60 12.86 -2.55
N ASP A 276 -7.13 12.38 -1.39
CA ASP A 276 -7.89 12.25 -0.14
C ASP A 276 -6.91 12.70 0.94
N PHE A 277 -7.26 13.70 1.74
CA PHE A 277 -6.30 14.57 2.43
C PHE A 277 -6.01 14.29 3.92
N PRO A 278 -6.36 13.13 4.54
CA PRO A 278 -6.18 12.98 5.98
C PRO A 278 -4.69 13.04 6.36
N ASP A 279 -3.81 12.47 5.54
CA ASP A 279 -2.38 12.39 5.83
C ASP A 279 -1.72 13.78 5.72
N GLY A 280 -2.13 14.59 4.74
CA GLY A 280 -1.60 15.94 4.54
C GLY A 280 -2.00 16.93 5.63
N LEU A 281 -3.19 16.80 6.21
CA LEU A 281 -3.69 17.72 7.24
C LEU A 281 -2.98 17.52 8.58
N CYS A 282 -2.83 16.27 9.01
CA CYS A 282 -2.04 15.96 10.20
C CYS A 282 -0.56 16.27 9.99
N GLY A 283 -0.11 16.21 8.73
CA GLY A 283 1.25 16.51 8.32
C GLY A 283 1.61 17.99 8.33
N GLY A 284 0.64 18.91 8.31
CA GLY A 284 0.88 20.35 8.34
C GLY A 284 1.75 20.79 9.52
N PRO A 285 1.33 20.54 10.77
CA PRO A 285 2.13 20.86 11.96
C PRO A 285 3.51 20.18 11.96
N LEU A 286 3.61 18.95 11.46
CA LEU A 286 4.88 18.24 11.32
C LEU A 286 5.79 18.91 10.28
N ALA A 287 5.24 19.43 9.19
CA ALA A 287 5.99 20.20 8.21
C ALA A 287 6.44 21.56 8.79
N GLY A 288 5.53 22.25 9.49
CA GLY A 288 5.79 23.55 10.14
C GLY A 288 6.94 23.49 11.15
N ILE A 289 6.94 22.52 12.07
CA ILE A 289 8.03 22.36 13.05
C ILE A 289 9.39 22.04 12.40
N ASN A 290 9.40 21.50 11.18
CA ASN A 290 10.61 21.28 10.39
C ASN A 290 10.99 22.48 9.50
N GLY A 291 10.22 23.59 9.53
CA GLY A 291 10.41 24.72 8.61
C GLY A 291 10.24 24.33 7.15
N ALA A 292 9.39 23.34 6.87
CA ALA A 292 9.29 22.68 5.57
C ALA A 292 7.94 22.97 4.89
N PRO A 293 7.92 23.27 3.58
CA PRO A 293 6.67 23.37 2.84
C PRO A 293 6.03 21.99 2.65
N VAL A 294 4.71 21.96 2.58
CA VAL A 294 3.95 20.81 2.08
C VAL A 294 3.70 20.98 0.59
N LEU A 295 4.21 20.04 -0.21
CA LEU A 295 4.01 19.98 -1.65
C LEU A 295 3.05 18.85 -1.99
N LEU A 296 2.06 19.17 -2.82
CA LEU A 296 1.07 18.18 -3.26
C LEU A 296 1.59 17.44 -4.48
N CYS A 297 1.33 16.14 -4.54
CA CYS A 297 1.66 15.32 -5.71
C CYS A 297 0.79 14.05 -5.80
N LYS A 298 0.92 13.32 -6.91
CA LYS A 298 0.39 11.96 -7.13
C LYS A 298 1.48 11.11 -7.78
N SER A 299 1.39 9.78 -7.67
CA SER A 299 2.34 8.91 -8.35
C SER A 299 2.37 9.05 -9.87
N ASP A 300 1.27 9.49 -10.48
CA ASP A 300 1.12 9.71 -11.90
C ASP A 300 1.24 11.20 -12.30
N TYR A 301 1.41 12.12 -11.33
CA TYR A 301 1.55 13.55 -11.60
C TYR A 301 2.27 14.29 -10.46
N TYR A 302 3.51 14.72 -10.72
CA TYR A 302 4.35 15.42 -9.74
C TYR A 302 5.38 16.43 -10.33
N PRO A 303 5.22 16.99 -11.56
CA PRO A 303 6.23 17.85 -12.14
C PRO A 303 6.51 19.12 -11.30
N GLU A 304 5.50 19.71 -10.67
CA GLU A 304 5.65 20.93 -9.85
C GLU A 304 6.47 20.67 -8.58
N ALA A 305 6.18 19.58 -7.86
CA ALA A 305 6.94 19.21 -6.66
C ALA A 305 8.41 18.90 -7.00
N LYS A 306 8.65 18.18 -8.11
CA LYS A 306 10.00 17.87 -8.60
C LYS A 306 10.76 19.13 -9.02
N ALA A 307 10.12 20.05 -9.74
CA ALA A 307 10.73 21.30 -10.16
C ALA A 307 11.13 22.15 -8.94
N TYR A 308 10.22 22.33 -7.98
CA TYR A 308 10.49 23.11 -6.77
C TYR A 308 11.66 22.56 -5.95
N LEU A 309 11.71 21.23 -5.72
CA LEU A 309 12.84 20.59 -5.02
C LEU A 309 14.17 20.80 -5.75
N LYS A 310 14.16 20.66 -7.08
CA LYS A 310 15.35 20.85 -7.90
C LYS A 310 15.84 22.30 -7.87
N GLU A 311 14.94 23.26 -8.01
CA GLU A 311 15.23 24.71 -8.03
C GLU A 311 15.77 25.19 -6.68
N ASN A 312 15.24 24.66 -5.58
CA ASN A 312 15.67 24.99 -4.23
C ASN A 312 16.79 24.08 -3.68
N GLY A 313 17.30 23.12 -4.48
CA GLY A 313 18.37 22.21 -4.07
C GLY A 313 18.00 21.26 -2.93
N ILE A 314 16.70 20.99 -2.72
CA ILE A 314 16.16 20.23 -1.59
C ILE A 314 16.34 18.72 -1.85
N LYS A 315 17.06 18.05 -0.96
CA LYS A 315 17.31 16.60 -1.01
C LYS A 315 16.81 15.83 0.22
N LYS A 316 16.34 16.56 1.23
CA LYS A 316 15.78 16.00 2.47
C LYS A 316 14.27 16.13 2.44
N GLY A 317 13.54 15.16 2.99
CA GLY A 317 12.10 15.31 3.05
C GLY A 317 11.34 14.24 3.81
N LEU A 318 10.07 14.53 4.04
CA LEU A 318 9.10 13.58 4.57
C LEU A 318 8.11 13.23 3.47
N VAL A 319 7.62 11.99 3.49
CA VAL A 319 6.53 11.56 2.63
C VAL A 319 5.40 11.06 3.51
N LEU A 320 4.24 11.69 3.39
CA LEU A 320 3.07 11.36 4.19
C LEU A 320 2.20 10.35 3.47
N GLY A 321 1.85 9.27 4.17
CA GLY A 321 1.01 8.21 3.63
C GLY A 321 1.79 7.09 2.92
N GLY A 322 1.10 5.96 2.72
CA GLY A 322 1.69 4.73 2.20
C GLY A 322 2.03 4.78 0.70
N ALA A 323 2.87 3.84 0.26
CA ALA A 323 3.35 3.74 -1.12
C ALA A 323 2.25 3.47 -2.17
N ALA A 324 1.03 3.10 -1.74
CA ALA A 324 -0.11 2.89 -2.64
C ALA A 324 -0.60 4.18 -3.34
N ARG A 325 -0.29 5.36 -2.78
CA ARG A 325 -0.73 6.67 -3.33
C ARG A 325 0.43 7.53 -3.83
N LEU A 326 1.58 7.42 -3.17
CA LEU A 326 2.85 8.01 -3.56
C LEU A 326 3.90 6.90 -3.57
N THR A 327 4.03 6.18 -4.68
CA THR A 327 5.00 5.09 -4.87
C THR A 327 6.43 5.53 -4.57
N ASP A 328 7.25 4.58 -4.18
CA ASP A 328 8.65 4.86 -3.85
C ASP A 328 9.42 5.33 -5.10
N ALA A 329 9.04 4.83 -6.28
CA ALA A 329 9.60 5.27 -7.56
C ALA A 329 9.32 6.76 -7.83
N CYS A 330 8.08 7.23 -7.62
CA CYS A 330 7.77 8.65 -7.83
C CYS A 330 8.49 9.53 -6.81
N VAL A 331 8.57 9.11 -5.53
CA VAL A 331 9.31 9.84 -4.49
C VAL A 331 10.78 9.98 -4.85
N ARG A 332 11.43 8.91 -5.32
CA ARG A 332 12.83 8.95 -5.76
C ARG A 332 13.05 9.93 -6.89
N ASP A 333 12.18 9.88 -7.90
CA ASP A 333 12.26 10.77 -9.06
C ASP A 333 12.02 12.24 -8.67
N ILE A 334 11.11 12.51 -7.72
CA ILE A 334 10.85 13.85 -7.19
C ILE A 334 12.09 14.42 -6.49
N PHE A 335 12.75 13.65 -5.61
CA PHE A 335 13.95 14.10 -4.89
C PHE A 335 15.25 14.01 -5.72
N GLY A 336 15.18 13.57 -6.97
CA GLY A 336 16.34 13.41 -7.83
C GLY A 336 17.41 12.50 -7.23
N VAL A 337 16.98 11.48 -6.47
CA VAL A 337 17.92 10.51 -5.91
C VAL A 337 18.25 9.51 -7.01
N GLU A 338 19.45 9.64 -7.56
CA GLU A 338 20.06 8.58 -8.37
C GLU A 338 20.11 7.30 -7.53
N ASP A 339 19.71 6.18 -8.11
CA ASP A 339 19.47 4.91 -7.43
C ASP A 339 20.75 4.34 -6.78
N SER A 340 21.12 4.80 -5.59
CA SER A 340 22.07 4.10 -4.70
C SER A 340 21.40 2.92 -3.96
N TYR A 341 20.07 2.86 -4.00
CA TYR A 341 19.25 1.76 -3.47
C TYR A 341 19.39 0.47 -4.30
N VAL A 342 19.71 0.62 -5.59
CA VAL A 342 20.09 -0.46 -6.51
C VAL A 342 21.37 -1.14 -6.02
N LEU A 343 22.38 -0.34 -5.64
CA LEU A 343 23.63 -0.86 -5.10
C LEU A 343 23.43 -1.60 -3.79
N ASP A 344 22.62 -1.08 -2.86
CA ASP A 344 22.56 -1.66 -1.50
C ASP A 344 21.72 -2.95 -1.42
N ASN A 345 20.62 -3.06 -2.16
CA ASN A 345 19.79 -4.28 -2.13
C ASN A 345 20.33 -5.42 -2.99
N VAL A 346 20.99 -5.11 -4.11
CA VAL A 346 21.66 -6.14 -4.91
C VAL A 346 23.00 -6.54 -4.29
N ARG A 347 23.73 -5.63 -3.62
CA ARG A 347 24.91 -6.00 -2.80
C ARG A 347 24.53 -6.84 -1.57
N LYS A 348 23.39 -6.57 -0.91
CA LYS A 348 22.92 -7.33 0.27
C LYS A 348 22.31 -8.70 -0.09
N SER A 349 21.90 -8.88 -1.34
CA SER A 349 21.45 -10.15 -1.90
C SER A 349 22.67 -10.98 -2.32
N PHE A 350 23.09 -11.90 -1.47
CA PHE A 350 24.26 -12.79 -1.60
C PHE A 350 24.32 -13.62 -2.90
N PHE A 351 24.48 -13.04 -4.10
CA PHE A 351 24.75 -13.84 -5.30
C PHE A 351 25.52 -13.14 -6.44
N TYR A 352 25.50 -11.80 -6.58
CA TYR A 352 26.16 -11.11 -7.70
C TYR A 352 27.54 -10.54 -7.35
N THR A 353 28.49 -10.58 -8.31
CA THR A 353 29.76 -9.84 -8.26
C THR A 353 29.56 -8.37 -8.61
N ASP A 354 30.50 -7.49 -8.26
CA ASP A 354 30.44 -6.07 -8.64
C ASP A 354 30.36 -5.86 -10.16
N GLU A 355 30.96 -6.75 -10.95
CA GLU A 355 30.89 -6.69 -12.41
C GLU A 355 29.50 -7.09 -12.94
N GLU A 356 28.88 -8.10 -12.33
CA GLU A 356 27.51 -8.52 -12.66
C GLU A 356 26.48 -7.47 -12.23
N ILE A 357 26.73 -6.77 -11.14
CA ILE A 357 25.91 -5.63 -10.70
C ILE A 357 25.94 -4.52 -11.75
N ARG A 358 27.13 -4.11 -12.19
CA ARG A 358 27.28 -3.13 -13.28
C ARG A 358 26.60 -3.61 -14.56
N THR A 359 26.78 -4.89 -14.89
CA THR A 359 26.12 -5.50 -16.06
C THR A 359 24.60 -5.38 -15.98
N ILE A 360 24.01 -5.63 -14.80
CA ILE A 360 22.58 -5.42 -14.57
C ILE A 360 22.24 -3.94 -14.72
N GLU A 361 22.95 -3.03 -14.04
CA GLU A 361 22.69 -1.59 -14.08
C GLU A 361 22.70 -1.02 -15.51
N ASP A 362 23.69 -1.41 -16.31
CA ASP A 362 23.91 -0.89 -17.66
C ASP A 362 22.89 -1.44 -18.67
N ASN A 363 22.37 -2.66 -18.46
CA ASN A 363 21.59 -3.38 -19.47
C ASN A 363 20.16 -3.69 -19.05
N LEU A 364 19.76 -3.40 -17.80
CA LEU A 364 18.41 -3.72 -17.31
C LEU A 364 17.35 -2.86 -18.00
N PRO A 365 16.37 -3.47 -18.69
CA PRO A 365 15.24 -2.76 -19.26
C PRO A 365 14.43 -1.97 -18.24
N ASP A 366 13.96 -0.77 -18.63
CA ASP A 366 13.16 0.13 -17.78
C ASP A 366 11.94 -0.57 -17.16
N ASP A 367 11.34 -1.50 -17.88
CA ASP A 367 10.12 -2.21 -17.46
C ASP A 367 10.37 -3.30 -16.41
N LEU A 368 11.64 -3.66 -16.15
CA LEU A 368 12.07 -4.53 -15.06
C LEU A 368 12.50 -3.75 -13.81
N ARG A 369 12.83 -2.47 -13.92
CA ARG A 369 13.29 -1.64 -12.78
C ARG A 369 12.31 -1.61 -11.59
N PRO A 370 10.97 -1.59 -11.77
CA PRO A 370 10.04 -1.68 -10.64
C PRO A 370 10.13 -2.99 -9.85
N TYR A 371 10.72 -4.04 -10.43
CA TYR A 371 10.83 -5.38 -9.85
C TYR A 371 12.25 -5.68 -9.35
N TYR A 372 13.06 -4.65 -9.09
CA TYR A 372 14.47 -4.80 -8.69
C TYR A 372 14.67 -5.71 -7.46
N GLY A 373 13.79 -5.62 -6.47
CA GLY A 373 13.83 -6.46 -5.27
C GLY A 373 13.69 -7.96 -5.55
N MET A 374 13.13 -8.33 -6.71
CA MET A 374 12.95 -9.70 -7.16
C MET A 374 14.20 -10.24 -7.88
N MET A 375 15.13 -9.37 -8.29
CA MET A 375 16.29 -9.76 -9.11
C MET A 375 17.27 -10.67 -8.39
N LYS A 376 17.24 -10.66 -7.05
CA LYS A 376 17.98 -11.60 -6.21
C LYS A 376 17.65 -13.06 -6.51
N GLU A 377 16.45 -13.34 -7.02
CA GLU A 377 15.99 -14.70 -7.30
C GLU A 377 16.50 -15.23 -8.66
N PHE A 378 17.17 -14.39 -9.49
CA PHE A 378 17.58 -14.73 -10.86
C PHE A 378 19.08 -14.66 -11.08
N ARG A 379 19.90 -15.50 -10.45
CA ARG A 379 21.36 -15.55 -10.66
C ARG A 379 21.80 -15.43 -12.14
N GLU A 380 20.99 -15.95 -13.05
CA GLU A 380 21.17 -15.94 -14.51
C GLU A 380 20.99 -14.58 -15.18
N LEU A 381 20.39 -13.60 -14.51
CA LEU A 381 19.98 -12.32 -15.07
C LEU A 381 21.12 -11.55 -15.75
N PRO A 382 22.33 -11.38 -15.17
CA PRO A 382 23.45 -10.72 -15.84
C PRO A 382 23.79 -11.37 -17.19
N LEU A 383 23.76 -12.71 -17.25
CA LEU A 383 24.04 -13.47 -18.47
C LEU A 383 22.95 -13.26 -19.51
N LEU A 384 21.69 -13.14 -19.08
CA LEU A 384 20.56 -12.91 -19.98
C LEU A 384 20.53 -11.49 -20.53
N LEU A 385 20.92 -10.49 -19.72
CA LEU A 385 20.85 -9.07 -20.08
C LEU A 385 21.85 -8.67 -21.18
N VAL A 386 22.96 -9.39 -21.32
CA VAL A 386 23.98 -9.12 -22.35
C VAL A 386 23.71 -9.84 -23.68
N GLU A 387 22.72 -10.73 -23.71
CA GLU A 387 22.40 -11.53 -24.89
C GLU A 387 21.39 -10.82 -25.80
N SER A 388 21.67 -10.84 -27.11
CA SER A 388 20.78 -10.24 -28.09
C SER A 388 19.45 -10.99 -28.16
N GLY A 389 18.33 -10.26 -28.17
CA GLY A 389 16.99 -10.85 -28.27
C GLY A 389 16.36 -11.26 -26.94
N PHE A 390 16.99 -10.90 -25.81
CA PHE A 390 16.33 -10.96 -24.49
C PHE A 390 15.03 -10.16 -24.50
N LYS A 391 13.97 -10.76 -23.95
CA LYS A 391 12.65 -10.14 -23.76
C LYS A 391 12.24 -10.24 -22.30
N SER A 392 11.98 -9.10 -21.66
CA SER A 392 11.69 -9.01 -20.23
C SER A 392 10.49 -9.88 -19.83
N GLU A 393 9.46 -9.94 -20.66
CA GLU A 393 8.25 -10.75 -20.44
C GLU A 393 8.49 -12.26 -20.53
N LEU A 394 9.65 -12.70 -21.01
CA LEU A 394 10.03 -14.11 -21.11
C LEU A 394 11.08 -14.53 -20.07
N LEU A 395 11.50 -13.62 -19.17
CA LEU A 395 12.58 -13.82 -18.19
C LEU A 395 12.52 -15.19 -17.49
N GLY A 396 11.40 -15.55 -16.88
CA GLY A 396 11.31 -16.83 -16.17
C GLY A 396 11.39 -18.05 -17.07
N ARG A 397 10.95 -17.97 -18.34
CA ARG A 397 11.14 -19.09 -19.30
C ARG A 397 12.61 -19.27 -19.64
N TYR A 398 13.37 -18.19 -19.78
CA TYR A 398 14.81 -18.28 -19.96
C TYR A 398 15.49 -18.90 -18.73
N VAL A 399 15.15 -18.42 -17.53
CA VAL A 399 15.67 -18.96 -16.27
C VAL A 399 15.37 -20.45 -16.13
N LEU A 400 14.15 -20.88 -16.43
CA LEU A 400 13.76 -22.30 -16.40
C LEU A 400 14.49 -23.13 -17.46
N ALA A 401 14.70 -22.58 -18.65
CA ALA A 401 15.51 -23.24 -19.68
C ALA A 401 16.97 -23.44 -19.22
N MET A 402 17.55 -22.45 -18.54
CA MET A 402 18.91 -22.55 -18.00
C MET A 402 18.99 -23.54 -16.84
N ARG A 403 18.11 -23.43 -15.83
CA ARG A 403 18.11 -24.27 -14.62
C ARG A 403 17.75 -25.73 -14.90
N ASN A 404 16.66 -25.97 -15.63
CA ASN A 404 16.09 -27.32 -15.75
C ASN A 404 16.60 -28.09 -16.97
N ARG A 405 17.12 -27.39 -17.98
CA ARG A 405 17.58 -28.02 -19.23
C ARG A 405 19.07 -27.79 -19.50
N GLY A 406 19.79 -27.15 -18.56
CA GLY A 406 21.22 -26.91 -18.63
C GLY A 406 21.63 -26.06 -19.83
N LYS A 407 20.76 -25.17 -20.30
CA LYS A 407 21.03 -24.30 -21.46
C LYS A 407 21.90 -23.11 -21.07
N SER A 408 22.79 -22.68 -21.95
CA SER A 408 23.41 -21.35 -21.85
C SER A 408 22.37 -20.25 -22.06
N ALA A 409 22.69 -19.00 -21.70
CA ALA A 409 21.79 -17.85 -21.86
C ALA A 409 21.36 -17.66 -23.33
N SER A 410 22.32 -17.73 -24.26
CA SER A 410 22.05 -17.63 -25.70
C SER A 410 21.12 -18.75 -26.21
N GLU A 411 21.39 -20.02 -25.85
CA GLU A 411 20.54 -21.15 -26.23
C GLU A 411 19.13 -21.07 -25.61
N ALA A 412 19.05 -20.61 -24.36
CA ALA A 412 17.77 -20.40 -23.68
C ALA A 412 16.95 -19.34 -24.41
N ILE A 413 17.57 -18.21 -24.79
CA ILE A 413 16.92 -17.14 -25.54
C ILE A 413 16.46 -17.63 -26.92
N GLU A 414 17.33 -18.31 -27.68
CA GLU A 414 16.97 -18.86 -28.99
C GLU A 414 15.79 -19.84 -28.89
N MET A 415 15.88 -20.80 -27.97
CA MET A 415 14.85 -21.83 -27.76
C MET A 415 13.51 -21.22 -27.36
N VAL A 416 13.51 -20.33 -26.36
CA VAL A 416 12.29 -19.74 -25.78
C VAL A 416 11.66 -18.75 -26.75
N ASN A 417 12.46 -17.94 -27.46
CA ASN A 417 11.95 -17.02 -28.48
C ASN A 417 11.32 -17.77 -29.66
N ALA A 418 11.84 -18.96 -29.99
CA ALA A 418 11.28 -19.86 -31.00
C ALA A 418 10.15 -20.76 -30.46
N ASN A 419 9.76 -20.63 -29.18
CA ASN A 419 8.77 -21.47 -28.50
C ASN A 419 9.08 -22.98 -28.57
N LYS A 420 10.37 -23.36 -28.66
CA LYS A 420 10.83 -24.75 -28.67
C LYS A 420 10.96 -25.36 -27.28
N ASP A 421 10.78 -24.56 -26.24
CA ASP A 421 10.67 -24.99 -24.84
C ASP A 421 9.31 -25.61 -24.51
N TYR A 422 8.28 -25.38 -25.34
CA TYR A 422 6.96 -26.00 -25.19
C TYR A 422 7.02 -27.49 -25.52
N ILE A 423 6.35 -28.30 -24.68
CA ILE A 423 6.01 -29.68 -25.04
C ILE A 423 4.56 -29.65 -25.56
N PRO A 424 4.30 -30.04 -26.81
CA PRO A 424 2.93 -30.10 -27.31
C PRO A 424 2.06 -31.00 -26.43
N PHE A 425 0.81 -30.59 -26.19
CA PHE A 425 -0.11 -31.30 -25.28
C PHE A 425 -0.26 -32.79 -25.62
N GLU A 426 -0.34 -33.12 -26.91
CA GLU A 426 -0.40 -34.48 -27.45
C GLU A 426 0.78 -35.39 -27.06
N ASN A 427 1.90 -34.79 -26.65
CA ASN A 427 3.12 -35.47 -26.22
C ASN A 427 3.28 -35.50 -24.69
N LEU A 428 2.32 -34.99 -23.92
CA LEU A 428 2.35 -35.05 -22.46
C LEU A 428 1.86 -36.39 -21.95
N ASN A 429 2.69 -37.10 -21.18
CA ASN A 429 2.24 -38.25 -20.41
C ASN A 429 1.73 -37.82 -19.04
N LEU A 430 0.46 -37.38 -18.99
CA LEU A 430 -0.16 -36.88 -17.76
C LEU A 430 -0.37 -37.96 -16.67
N THR A 431 -0.23 -39.24 -17.01
CA THR A 431 -0.28 -40.36 -16.06
C THR A 431 0.92 -40.39 -15.11
N GLU A 432 2.09 -39.89 -15.55
CA GLU A 432 3.31 -39.86 -14.73
C GLU A 432 3.26 -38.75 -13.66
N TYR A 433 2.46 -37.70 -13.86
CA TYR A 433 2.41 -36.55 -12.97
C TYR A 433 1.95 -36.86 -11.54
N TYR A 434 1.25 -37.98 -11.33
CA TYR A 434 0.79 -38.42 -10.01
C TYR A 434 1.68 -39.48 -9.35
N ASN A 435 2.78 -39.89 -9.98
CA ASN A 435 3.63 -40.96 -9.43
C ASN A 435 4.64 -40.44 -8.40
N ASP A 436 5.05 -39.18 -8.49
CA ASP A 436 6.09 -38.55 -7.65
C ASP A 436 5.60 -37.21 -7.08
N TYR A 437 4.51 -37.24 -6.29
CA TYR A 437 4.00 -36.05 -5.61
C TYR A 437 4.50 -35.94 -4.18
N GLU A 438 4.53 -34.72 -3.66
CA GLU A 438 4.87 -34.41 -2.27
C GLU A 438 3.65 -33.83 -1.53
N ASN A 439 3.68 -33.86 -0.20
CA ASN A 439 2.69 -33.14 0.59
C ASN A 439 2.96 -31.64 0.54
N CYS A 440 1.93 -30.83 0.29
CA CYS A 440 2.01 -29.39 0.38
C CYS A 440 2.42 -28.99 1.82
N PRO A 441 3.53 -28.25 2.02
CA PRO A 441 4.03 -27.94 3.35
C PRO A 441 3.06 -27.11 4.20
N ASP A 442 2.38 -26.15 3.58
CA ASP A 442 1.38 -25.30 4.22
C ASP A 442 0.18 -25.05 3.27
N PRO A 443 -0.87 -25.89 3.32
CA PRO A 443 -2.07 -25.71 2.50
C PRO A 443 -2.91 -24.48 2.92
N SER A 444 -2.59 -23.83 4.06
CA SER A 444 -3.29 -22.63 4.52
C SER A 444 -2.75 -21.33 3.92
N SER A 445 -1.52 -21.35 3.40
CA SER A 445 -0.90 -20.23 2.72
C SER A 445 -1.69 -19.81 1.47
N TYR A 446 -1.74 -18.50 1.20
CA TYR A 446 -2.30 -17.99 -0.05
C TYR A 446 -1.48 -18.42 -1.28
N THR A 447 -0.18 -18.63 -1.09
CA THR A 447 0.74 -19.11 -2.12
C THR A 447 1.00 -20.62 -2.04
N ALA A 448 0.11 -21.38 -1.39
CA ALA A 448 0.14 -22.84 -1.42
C ALA A 448 -0.14 -23.35 -2.84
N LEU A 449 0.86 -23.97 -3.47
CA LEU A 449 0.69 -24.62 -4.77
C LEU A 449 -0.03 -25.95 -4.58
N VAL A 450 -1.22 -26.11 -5.13
CA VAL A 450 -1.86 -27.41 -5.32
C VAL A 450 -1.80 -27.75 -6.81
N SER A 451 -1.25 -28.91 -7.11
CA SER A 451 -1.03 -29.40 -8.47
C SER A 451 -0.95 -30.92 -8.44
N LYS A 452 -0.77 -31.58 -9.57
CA LYS A 452 -0.60 -33.04 -9.60
C LYS A 452 0.61 -33.55 -8.80
N LYS A 453 1.57 -32.65 -8.52
CA LYS A 453 2.79 -32.93 -7.74
C LYS A 453 2.73 -32.43 -6.29
N SER A 454 1.64 -31.77 -5.88
CA SER A 454 1.50 -31.20 -4.54
C SER A 454 0.14 -31.54 -3.95
N TYR A 455 0.16 -32.44 -2.96
CA TYR A 455 -1.01 -33.05 -2.33
C TYR A 455 -1.37 -32.35 -1.01
N ILE A 456 -2.65 -32.04 -0.81
CA ILE A 456 -3.15 -31.37 0.41
C ILE A 456 -4.01 -32.26 1.30
N GLY A 457 -4.11 -33.56 1.00
CA GLY A 457 -4.90 -34.49 1.79
C GLY A 457 -6.35 -34.06 1.91
N THR A 458 -6.90 -34.14 3.12
CA THR A 458 -8.28 -33.72 3.45
C THR A 458 -8.35 -32.30 4.02
N TYR A 459 -7.35 -31.45 3.76
CA TYR A 459 -7.31 -30.08 4.26
C TYR A 459 -8.63 -29.32 4.00
N ALA A 460 -9.06 -28.56 5.00
CA ALA A 460 -10.21 -27.67 4.92
C ALA A 460 -9.89 -26.35 5.64
N PRO A 461 -10.08 -25.18 5.00
CA PRO A 461 -9.83 -23.89 5.62
C PRO A 461 -10.89 -23.54 6.68
N THR A 462 -10.49 -22.76 7.68
CA THR A 462 -11.35 -22.37 8.82
C THR A 462 -12.06 -21.03 8.64
N ASP A 463 -11.71 -20.26 7.61
CA ASP A 463 -12.17 -18.89 7.37
C ASP A 463 -13.13 -18.77 6.16
N LEU A 464 -13.86 -19.84 5.86
CA LEU A 464 -14.87 -19.88 4.81
C LEU A 464 -16.04 -18.93 5.12
N VAL A 465 -16.51 -18.21 4.11
CA VAL A 465 -17.64 -17.30 4.17
C VAL A 465 -18.67 -17.60 3.09
N THR A 466 -19.93 -17.40 3.42
CA THR A 466 -21.02 -17.45 2.43
C THR A 466 -20.92 -16.25 1.48
N ILE A 467 -20.90 -16.53 0.19
CA ILE A 467 -20.91 -15.49 -0.85
C ILE A 467 -22.33 -14.90 -0.92
N PRO A 468 -22.54 -13.58 -0.99
CA PRO A 468 -23.85 -12.98 -1.19
C PRO A 468 -24.48 -13.35 -2.55
N SER A 469 -25.81 -13.37 -2.63
CA SER A 469 -26.54 -13.88 -3.82
C SER A 469 -26.21 -13.17 -5.12
N ASN A 470 -25.90 -11.87 -5.07
CA ASN A 470 -25.53 -11.08 -6.24
C ASN A 470 -24.10 -11.37 -6.76
N TYR A 471 -23.27 -12.10 -6.01
CA TYR A 471 -21.91 -12.46 -6.40
C TYR A 471 -21.73 -13.97 -6.65
N ARG A 472 -22.81 -14.77 -6.64
CA ARG A 472 -22.70 -16.24 -6.68
C ARG A 472 -23.61 -16.90 -7.72
N GLY A 473 -23.10 -17.97 -8.34
CA GLY A 473 -23.91 -18.93 -9.09
C GLY A 473 -24.37 -20.13 -8.25
N ASN A 474 -23.71 -20.38 -7.11
CA ASN A 474 -23.91 -21.51 -6.21
C ASN A 474 -23.74 -21.06 -4.74
N TYR A 475 -24.13 -21.90 -3.79
CA TYR A 475 -23.99 -21.74 -2.35
C TYR A 475 -22.62 -22.15 -1.77
N GLN A 476 -21.71 -22.71 -2.60
CA GLN A 476 -20.37 -23.07 -2.13
C GLN A 476 -19.63 -21.83 -1.59
N PRO A 477 -18.95 -21.92 -0.43
CA PRO A 477 -18.26 -20.79 0.18
C PRO A 477 -16.87 -20.55 -0.44
N LEU A 478 -16.26 -19.43 -0.09
CA LEU A 478 -14.84 -19.13 -0.34
C LEU A 478 -14.18 -18.69 0.96
N ARG A 479 -12.85 -18.77 1.05
CA ARG A 479 -12.12 -18.10 2.12
C ARG A 479 -12.37 -16.60 2.05
N ARG A 480 -12.49 -15.95 3.21
CA ARG A 480 -12.88 -14.54 3.35
C ARG A 480 -12.08 -13.61 2.43
N ARG A 481 -10.75 -13.76 2.41
CA ARG A 481 -9.88 -12.89 1.61
C ARG A 481 -10.04 -13.11 0.10
N ALA A 482 -10.19 -14.36 -0.34
CA ALA A 482 -10.43 -14.68 -1.74
C ALA A 482 -11.78 -14.12 -2.22
N PHE A 483 -12.86 -14.29 -1.43
CA PHE A 483 -14.15 -13.68 -1.75
C PHE A 483 -14.05 -12.14 -1.86
N GLN A 484 -13.34 -11.49 -0.92
CA GLN A 484 -13.16 -10.04 -0.98
C GLN A 484 -12.47 -9.60 -2.27
N ALA A 485 -11.42 -10.31 -2.71
CA ALA A 485 -10.75 -10.03 -3.98
C ALA A 485 -11.68 -10.20 -5.19
N PHE A 486 -12.45 -11.29 -5.25
CA PHE A 486 -13.45 -11.49 -6.32
C PHE A 486 -14.52 -10.39 -6.32
N LYS A 487 -14.98 -9.97 -5.14
CA LYS A 487 -15.93 -8.88 -5.00
C LYS A 487 -15.36 -7.56 -5.53
N GLU A 488 -14.14 -7.20 -5.13
CA GLU A 488 -13.46 -5.98 -5.57
C GLU A 488 -13.27 -5.97 -7.10
N MET A 489 -12.81 -7.09 -7.69
CA MET A 489 -12.68 -7.24 -9.13
C MET A 489 -14.04 -7.15 -9.84
N SER A 490 -15.07 -7.82 -9.32
CA SER A 490 -16.41 -7.78 -9.89
C SER A 490 -17.02 -6.38 -9.85
N ASP A 491 -16.85 -5.64 -8.76
CA ASP A 491 -17.38 -4.28 -8.63
C ASP A 491 -16.65 -3.31 -9.57
N ALA A 492 -15.34 -3.48 -9.73
CA ALA A 492 -14.56 -2.72 -10.69
C ALA A 492 -14.93 -3.03 -12.15
N ALA A 493 -15.27 -4.29 -12.49
CA ALA A 493 -15.77 -4.63 -13.82
C ALA A 493 -17.10 -3.92 -14.12
N VAL A 494 -18.00 -3.87 -13.13
CA VAL A 494 -19.27 -3.13 -13.23
C VAL A 494 -19.03 -1.63 -13.38
N ALA A 495 -18.12 -1.06 -12.59
CA ALA A 495 -17.74 0.35 -12.70
C ALA A 495 -17.11 0.68 -14.07
N ALA A 496 -16.44 -0.28 -14.70
CA ALA A 496 -15.90 -0.16 -16.06
C ALA A 496 -16.94 -0.41 -17.17
N GLY A 497 -18.21 -0.60 -16.83
CA GLY A 497 -19.32 -0.75 -17.79
C GLY A 497 -19.58 -2.18 -18.27
N TYR A 498 -19.00 -3.19 -17.63
CA TYR A 498 -19.26 -4.60 -17.93
C TYR A 498 -20.30 -5.22 -16.99
N ASN A 499 -20.84 -6.38 -17.38
CA ASN A 499 -21.78 -7.11 -16.53
C ASN A 499 -21.10 -7.64 -15.27
N ARG A 500 -21.89 -7.98 -14.25
CA ARG A 500 -21.35 -8.51 -13.01
C ARG A 500 -20.69 -9.87 -13.23
N ILE A 501 -19.50 -10.05 -12.68
CA ILE A 501 -18.80 -11.34 -12.62
C ILE A 501 -19.20 -12.01 -11.31
N ILE A 502 -19.52 -13.30 -11.36
CA ILE A 502 -19.96 -14.08 -10.19
C ILE A 502 -19.06 -15.29 -9.98
N CYS A 503 -18.92 -15.69 -8.71
CA CYS A 503 -18.27 -16.92 -8.28
C CYS A 503 -19.24 -18.10 -8.45
N TYR A 504 -18.86 -19.10 -9.24
CA TYR A 504 -19.76 -20.20 -9.64
C TYR A 504 -19.43 -21.50 -8.92
N SER A 505 -18.21 -22.02 -9.06
CA SER A 505 -17.75 -23.22 -8.36
C SER A 505 -16.60 -22.86 -7.44
N ASN A 506 -16.78 -23.02 -6.13
CA ASN A 506 -15.90 -22.42 -5.12
C ASN A 506 -15.16 -23.48 -4.30
N TYR A 507 -15.19 -23.38 -2.97
CA TYR A 507 -14.65 -24.41 -2.10
C TYR A 507 -15.38 -25.74 -2.28
N ARG A 508 -14.59 -26.81 -2.49
CA ARG A 508 -15.06 -28.20 -2.49
C ARG A 508 -14.23 -29.04 -1.52
N PRO A 509 -14.85 -29.77 -0.57
CA PRO A 509 -14.13 -30.68 0.31
C PRO A 509 -13.64 -31.92 -0.47
N TYR A 510 -12.68 -32.63 0.12
CA TYR A 510 -12.09 -33.86 -0.45
C TYR A 510 -13.14 -34.87 -0.95
N ALA A 511 -14.16 -35.14 -0.14
CA ALA A 511 -15.20 -36.13 -0.45
C ALA A 511 -16.02 -35.76 -1.69
N GLU A 512 -16.33 -34.47 -1.88
CA GLU A 512 -17.02 -33.97 -3.06
C GLU A 512 -16.13 -34.09 -4.30
N GLN A 513 -14.85 -33.72 -4.18
CA GLN A 513 -13.88 -33.89 -5.26
C GLN A 513 -13.71 -35.36 -5.65
N ALA A 514 -13.73 -36.28 -4.69
CA ALA A 514 -13.64 -37.71 -4.94
C ALA A 514 -14.85 -38.23 -5.73
N ALA A 515 -16.05 -37.77 -5.40
CA ALA A 515 -17.26 -38.12 -6.15
C ALA A 515 -17.16 -37.64 -7.61
N ILE A 516 -16.85 -36.36 -7.82
CA ILE A 516 -16.70 -35.74 -9.16
C ILE A 516 -15.65 -36.49 -9.99
N TYR A 517 -14.48 -36.76 -9.42
CA TYR A 517 -13.41 -37.48 -10.12
C TYR A 517 -13.86 -38.89 -10.52
N ASN A 518 -14.48 -39.63 -9.60
CA ASN A 518 -14.95 -40.99 -9.88
C ASN A 518 -16.07 -41.03 -10.92
N ASP A 519 -16.97 -40.04 -10.95
CA ASP A 519 -17.97 -39.87 -12.00
C ASP A 519 -17.31 -39.65 -13.37
N ASN A 520 -16.33 -38.76 -13.45
CA ASN A 520 -15.59 -38.51 -14.68
C ASN A 520 -14.81 -39.75 -15.14
N VAL A 521 -14.16 -40.49 -14.24
CA VAL A 521 -13.46 -41.74 -14.59
C VAL A 521 -14.42 -42.78 -15.17
N ARG A 522 -15.65 -42.88 -14.64
CA ARG A 522 -16.67 -43.78 -15.20
C ARG A 522 -17.07 -43.39 -16.62
N MET A 523 -17.13 -42.09 -16.92
CA MET A 523 -17.57 -41.59 -18.22
C MET A 523 -16.45 -41.57 -19.28
N TYR A 524 -15.24 -41.19 -18.88
CA TYR A 524 -14.15 -40.86 -19.81
C TYR A 524 -12.89 -41.71 -19.61
N GLY A 525 -12.82 -42.50 -18.56
CA GLY A 525 -11.62 -43.25 -18.16
C GLY A 525 -10.57 -42.38 -17.46
N VAL A 526 -9.62 -43.01 -16.78
CA VAL A 526 -8.59 -42.34 -15.97
C VAL A 526 -7.76 -41.37 -16.80
N ARG A 527 -7.24 -41.83 -17.94
CA ARG A 527 -6.32 -41.03 -18.77
C ARG A 527 -6.94 -39.72 -19.25
N ALA A 528 -8.20 -39.72 -19.70
CA ALA A 528 -8.86 -38.49 -20.14
C ALA A 528 -9.26 -37.62 -18.95
N THR A 529 -9.75 -38.24 -17.86
CA THR A 529 -10.17 -37.51 -16.66
C THR A 529 -9.02 -36.74 -16.01
N ASP A 530 -7.83 -37.33 -15.96
CA ASP A 530 -6.66 -36.68 -15.38
C ASP A 530 -6.28 -35.37 -16.12
N ASN A 531 -6.74 -35.13 -17.36
CA ASN A 531 -6.45 -33.90 -18.10
C ASN A 531 -7.22 -32.67 -17.59
N PHE A 532 -8.47 -32.85 -17.17
CA PHE A 532 -9.37 -31.74 -16.81
C PHE A 532 -9.92 -31.85 -15.39
N SER A 533 -9.68 -32.95 -14.69
CA SER A 533 -10.20 -33.17 -13.34
C SER A 533 -9.09 -33.60 -12.39
N ALA A 534 -8.91 -32.81 -11.33
CA ALA A 534 -7.97 -33.15 -10.26
C ALA A 534 -8.44 -34.39 -9.48
N ARG A 535 -7.50 -35.28 -9.17
CA ARG A 535 -7.73 -36.35 -8.18
C ARG A 535 -8.04 -35.74 -6.81
N PRO A 536 -8.82 -36.40 -5.95
CA PRO A 536 -9.12 -35.88 -4.61
C PRO A 536 -7.84 -35.64 -3.80
N GLY A 537 -7.77 -34.47 -3.14
CA GLY A 537 -6.58 -33.96 -2.45
C GLY A 537 -5.54 -33.27 -3.35
N PHE A 538 -5.80 -33.14 -4.65
CA PHE A 538 -4.99 -32.37 -5.61
C PHE A 538 -5.78 -31.22 -6.26
N SER A 539 -6.97 -30.89 -5.75
CA SER A 539 -7.81 -29.83 -6.30
C SER A 539 -7.58 -28.50 -5.61
N GLU A 540 -7.29 -27.47 -6.41
CA GLU A 540 -7.17 -26.08 -5.96
C GLU A 540 -8.46 -25.57 -5.28
N HIS A 541 -9.64 -26.05 -5.68
CA HIS A 541 -10.92 -25.72 -5.04
C HIS A 541 -10.92 -26.04 -3.53
N GLN A 542 -10.22 -27.09 -3.11
CA GLN A 542 -10.17 -27.50 -1.71
C GLN A 542 -9.36 -26.51 -0.83
N THR A 543 -8.58 -25.61 -1.42
CA THR A 543 -7.95 -24.50 -0.66
C THR A 543 -8.95 -23.43 -0.24
N GLY A 544 -10.11 -23.35 -0.89
CA GLY A 544 -11.08 -22.26 -0.74
C GLY A 544 -10.59 -20.90 -1.26
N LEU A 545 -9.48 -20.87 -2.00
CA LEU A 545 -8.91 -19.67 -2.64
C LEU A 545 -9.27 -19.56 -4.13
N THR A 546 -9.96 -20.57 -4.66
CA THR A 546 -10.24 -20.73 -6.08
C THR A 546 -11.73 -20.68 -6.37
N SER A 547 -12.08 -19.97 -7.45
CA SER A 547 -13.42 -19.95 -8.00
C SER A 547 -13.37 -20.16 -9.51
N ASP A 548 -14.24 -21.02 -10.02
CA ASP A 548 -14.71 -20.88 -11.39
C ASP A 548 -15.60 -19.64 -11.45
N ILE A 549 -15.39 -18.76 -12.42
CA ILE A 549 -16.16 -17.51 -12.54
C ILE A 549 -17.00 -17.47 -13.82
N ALA A 550 -18.11 -16.74 -13.75
CA ALA A 550 -19.02 -16.56 -14.86
C ALA A 550 -19.50 -15.11 -14.97
N GLU A 551 -20.00 -14.75 -16.14
CA GLU A 551 -20.88 -13.58 -16.28
C GLU A 551 -22.22 -13.90 -15.59
N SER A 552 -22.76 -12.94 -14.84
CA SER A 552 -24.06 -13.08 -14.18
C SER A 552 -25.15 -13.44 -15.18
N GLY A 553 -25.83 -14.58 -14.95
CA GLY A 553 -26.86 -15.12 -15.84
C GLY A 553 -26.33 -16.03 -16.96
N SER A 554 -25.03 -16.32 -16.99
CA SER A 554 -24.39 -17.23 -17.95
C SER A 554 -23.66 -18.38 -17.24
N SER A 555 -23.36 -19.44 -17.99
CA SER A 555 -22.52 -20.54 -17.51
C SER A 555 -21.04 -20.15 -17.58
N TYR A 556 -20.24 -20.60 -16.61
CA TYR A 556 -18.80 -20.38 -16.58
C TYR A 556 -18.08 -20.98 -17.81
N HIS A 557 -18.64 -22.02 -18.44
CA HIS A 557 -18.11 -22.57 -19.69
C HIS A 557 -18.08 -21.54 -20.84
N TYR A 558 -18.93 -20.51 -20.81
CA TYR A 558 -18.96 -19.44 -21.81
C TYR A 558 -18.21 -18.18 -21.37
N PHE A 559 -17.44 -18.24 -20.28
CA PHE A 559 -16.77 -17.05 -19.75
C PHE A 559 -15.77 -16.42 -20.73
N ASN A 560 -15.16 -17.18 -21.63
CA ASN A 560 -14.32 -16.64 -22.72
C ASN A 560 -15.10 -15.80 -23.76
N SER A 561 -16.43 -15.97 -23.82
CA SER A 561 -17.32 -15.22 -24.72
C SER A 561 -17.90 -13.97 -24.05
N TYR A 562 -17.65 -13.80 -22.76
CA TYR A 562 -18.05 -12.63 -22.00
C TYR A 562 -17.38 -11.38 -22.56
N LYS A 563 -18.15 -10.30 -22.76
CA LYS A 563 -17.63 -9.02 -23.28
C LYS A 563 -16.52 -8.43 -22.39
N GLY A 564 -16.56 -8.68 -21.08
CA GLY A 564 -15.53 -8.23 -20.14
C GLY A 564 -14.38 -9.22 -19.96
N TYR A 565 -14.29 -10.30 -20.74
CA TYR A 565 -13.24 -11.32 -20.60
C TYR A 565 -11.84 -10.70 -20.65
N GLN A 566 -11.54 -9.90 -21.68
CA GLN A 566 -10.23 -9.26 -21.82
C GLN A 566 -9.95 -8.29 -20.66
N TRP A 567 -10.97 -7.56 -20.20
CA TRP A 567 -10.83 -6.69 -19.03
C TRP A 567 -10.41 -7.49 -17.79
N VAL A 568 -10.98 -8.68 -17.57
CA VAL A 568 -10.57 -9.55 -16.47
C VAL A 568 -9.13 -10.02 -16.64
N MET A 569 -8.75 -10.44 -17.84
CA MET A 569 -7.38 -10.85 -18.13
C MET A 569 -6.35 -9.75 -17.87
N ASP A 570 -6.71 -8.49 -18.10
CA ASP A 570 -5.83 -7.32 -17.92
C ASP A 570 -5.84 -6.76 -16.48
N ASN A 571 -6.81 -7.15 -15.64
CA ASN A 571 -7.05 -6.50 -14.33
C ASN A 571 -7.10 -7.46 -13.14
N ALA A 572 -7.35 -8.76 -13.32
CA ALA A 572 -7.48 -9.73 -12.22
C ALA A 572 -6.28 -9.69 -11.25
N HIS A 573 -5.08 -9.52 -11.78
CA HIS A 573 -3.85 -9.48 -11.00
C HIS A 573 -3.82 -8.35 -9.97
N LYS A 574 -4.49 -7.21 -10.25
CA LYS A 574 -4.56 -6.05 -9.34
C LYS A 574 -5.33 -6.36 -8.06
N TYR A 575 -6.15 -7.41 -8.08
CA TYR A 575 -6.93 -7.90 -6.95
C TYR A 575 -6.32 -9.16 -6.32
N GLY A 576 -5.17 -9.62 -6.82
CA GLY A 576 -4.49 -10.82 -6.35
C GLY A 576 -5.05 -12.12 -6.94
N LEU A 577 -5.75 -12.05 -8.07
CA LEU A 577 -6.32 -13.18 -8.79
C LEU A 577 -5.49 -13.51 -10.04
N ILE A 578 -5.32 -14.79 -10.32
CA ILE A 578 -4.67 -15.31 -11.53
C ILE A 578 -5.58 -16.27 -12.26
N LEU A 579 -5.47 -16.32 -13.59
CA LEU A 579 -5.96 -17.46 -14.37
C LEU A 579 -5.03 -18.64 -14.12
N ARG A 580 -5.51 -19.66 -13.40
CA ARG A 580 -4.65 -20.73 -12.86
C ARG A 580 -4.19 -21.72 -13.92
N TYR A 581 -5.00 -21.96 -14.96
CA TYR A 581 -4.68 -22.86 -16.07
C TYR A 581 -4.78 -22.14 -17.41
N PRO A 582 -3.74 -21.39 -17.84
CA PRO A 582 -3.77 -20.62 -19.08
C PRO A 582 -3.48 -21.47 -20.33
N LYS A 583 -4.01 -21.03 -21.48
CA LYS A 583 -3.84 -21.68 -22.78
C LYS A 583 -2.37 -21.79 -23.18
N GLY A 584 -1.98 -22.95 -23.69
CA GLY A 584 -0.62 -23.22 -24.17
C GLY A 584 0.34 -23.59 -23.04
N LYS A 585 -0.06 -23.53 -21.77
CA LYS A 585 0.77 -23.84 -20.59
C LYS A 585 0.42 -25.18 -19.94
N GLU A 586 -0.36 -26.01 -20.62
CA GLU A 586 -0.85 -27.30 -20.14
C GLU A 586 0.32 -28.27 -19.83
N TYR A 587 1.44 -28.15 -20.55
CA TYR A 587 2.68 -28.90 -20.28
C TYR A 587 3.39 -28.54 -18.98
N ILE A 588 3.02 -27.42 -18.36
CA ILE A 588 3.54 -26.98 -17.07
C ILE A 588 2.54 -27.32 -15.98
N THR A 589 1.29 -26.89 -16.14
CA THR A 589 0.24 -27.05 -15.10
C THR A 589 -0.27 -28.48 -15.01
N GLY A 590 -0.14 -29.25 -16.10
CA GLY A 590 -0.68 -30.58 -16.26
C GLY A 590 -2.20 -30.61 -16.46
N TYR A 591 -2.87 -29.46 -16.58
CA TYR A 591 -4.33 -29.37 -16.77
C TYR A 591 -4.68 -28.65 -18.06
N ASP A 592 -5.82 -29.03 -18.65
CA ASP A 592 -6.39 -28.36 -19.82
C ASP A 592 -6.62 -26.86 -19.56
N TYR A 593 -6.66 -26.08 -20.63
CA TYR A 593 -6.98 -24.65 -20.56
C TYR A 593 -8.39 -24.42 -19.99
N GLU A 594 -8.46 -23.82 -18.80
CA GLU A 594 -9.72 -23.47 -18.14
C GLU A 594 -9.86 -21.95 -18.04
N TRP A 595 -10.43 -21.33 -19.06
CA TRP A 595 -10.60 -19.87 -19.14
C TRP A 595 -11.45 -19.25 -18.03
N TRP A 596 -12.14 -20.07 -17.24
CA TRP A 596 -12.99 -19.65 -16.12
C TRP A 596 -12.34 -19.84 -14.74
N HIS A 597 -11.20 -20.52 -14.64
CA HIS A 597 -10.66 -21.00 -13.36
C HIS A 597 -9.66 -20.01 -12.73
N PHE A 598 -10.10 -19.25 -11.73
CA PHE A 598 -9.31 -18.19 -11.10
C PHE A 598 -8.93 -18.51 -9.66
N ARG A 599 -7.66 -18.27 -9.34
CA ARG A 599 -7.04 -18.53 -8.03
C ARG A 599 -6.59 -17.23 -7.37
N TYR A 600 -6.92 -17.04 -6.09
CA TYR A 600 -6.32 -15.99 -5.27
C TYR A 600 -4.95 -16.44 -4.73
N VAL A 601 -3.96 -15.58 -4.91
CA VAL A 601 -2.56 -15.78 -4.47
C VAL A 601 -1.97 -14.55 -3.75
N GLY A 602 -2.72 -13.44 -3.67
CA GLY A 602 -2.21 -12.14 -3.22
C GLY A 602 -1.78 -11.23 -4.38
N VAL A 603 -1.82 -9.92 -4.15
CA VAL A 603 -1.62 -8.91 -5.22
C VAL A 603 -0.22 -8.95 -5.79
N GLU A 604 0.80 -9.06 -4.95
CA GLU A 604 2.20 -9.08 -5.38
C GLU A 604 2.52 -10.32 -6.25
N PRO A 605 2.28 -11.57 -5.78
CA PRO A 605 2.49 -12.76 -6.63
C PRO A 605 1.70 -12.72 -7.93
N ALA A 606 0.43 -12.29 -7.89
CA ALA A 606 -0.41 -12.21 -9.09
C ALA A 606 0.13 -11.18 -10.09
N THR A 607 0.61 -10.03 -9.61
CA THR A 607 1.18 -8.97 -10.46
C THR A 607 2.48 -9.43 -11.13
N ILE A 608 3.35 -10.13 -10.40
CA ILE A 608 4.55 -10.74 -10.96
C ILE A 608 4.15 -11.72 -12.07
N MET A 609 3.28 -12.69 -11.80
CA MET A 609 2.84 -13.66 -12.80
C MET A 609 2.22 -13.01 -14.04
N TYR A 610 1.41 -11.96 -13.86
CA TYR A 610 0.81 -11.22 -14.96
C TYR A 610 1.85 -10.48 -15.83
N LYS A 611 2.84 -9.84 -15.19
CA LYS A 611 3.91 -9.08 -15.86
C LYS A 611 4.79 -10.01 -16.70
N PHE A 612 5.20 -11.14 -16.13
CA PHE A 612 6.14 -12.07 -16.74
C PHE A 612 5.47 -13.24 -17.49
N LYS A 613 4.14 -13.23 -17.61
CA LYS A 613 3.36 -14.28 -18.29
C LYS A 613 3.65 -15.69 -17.74
N TRP A 614 3.82 -15.77 -16.43
CA TRP A 614 4.09 -17.02 -15.73
C TRP A 614 2.80 -17.68 -15.25
N THR A 615 2.85 -19.01 -15.22
CA THR A 615 1.94 -19.83 -14.42
C THR A 615 2.30 -19.76 -12.95
N PHE A 616 1.38 -20.22 -12.10
CA PHE A 616 1.65 -20.35 -10.67
C PHE A 616 2.75 -21.37 -10.38
N ASP A 617 2.83 -22.44 -11.17
CA ASP A 617 3.88 -23.46 -11.06
C ASP A 617 5.26 -22.85 -11.39
N GLU A 618 5.37 -22.05 -12.46
CA GLU A 618 6.62 -21.33 -12.80
C GLU A 618 7.02 -20.35 -11.70
N TYR A 619 6.07 -19.62 -11.12
CA TYR A 619 6.33 -18.74 -9.97
C TYR A 619 6.88 -19.55 -8.79
N LYS A 620 6.23 -20.65 -8.41
CA LYS A 620 6.65 -21.44 -7.25
C LYS A 620 8.01 -22.08 -7.43
N LEU A 621 8.38 -22.50 -8.65
CA LEU A 621 9.72 -23.01 -8.93
C LEU A 621 10.85 -21.98 -8.77
N ILE A 622 10.52 -20.69 -8.76
CA ILE A 622 11.50 -19.60 -8.66
C ILE A 622 11.57 -19.07 -7.22
N PHE A 623 10.44 -19.03 -6.51
CA PHE A 623 10.31 -18.38 -5.20
C PHE A 623 10.24 -19.35 -4.00
N ASP A 624 10.19 -20.66 -4.24
CA ASP A 624 10.29 -21.73 -3.24
C ASP A 624 11.43 -22.69 -3.61
#